data_AF-A0A7Y6ZEW3-F1
#
_entry.id   AF-A0A7Y6ZEW3-F1
#
_cell.length_a   1.000
_cell.length_b   1.000
_cell.length_c   1.000
_cell.angle_alpha   90.00
_cell.angle_beta   90.00
_cell.angle_gamma   90.00
#
_symmetry.space_group_name_H-M   'P 1'
#
loop_
_entity.id
_entity.type
_entity.pdbx_description
1 polymer ?
#
loop_
_entity_poly.entity_id
_entity_poly.type
_entity_poly.pdbx_seq_one_letter_code
_entity_poly.pdbx_strand_id
1 'polypeptide(L)'
;MNATTGEENWRHDFPTDTRTWVRCRSLAYLDTSTPLEQPTVEGATPVTPFSLSEGAGCEKCIYMNTIDNIIDAVLVALDAETGALCEGLGDAGTIALKQGLGVKKAPLYALTSPPLRQAPPSSWAVVLPTT
;
A
#
# COMPACT_ATOMS: atom_id res chain seq x y z
N MET A 1 16.43 4.20 -9.03
CA MET A 1 17.69 4.92 -9.36
C MET A 1 18.83 3.97 -9.15
N ASN A 2 19.80 3.95 -10.05
CA ASN A 2 21.02 3.19 -9.89
C ASN A 2 21.84 3.80 -8.73
N ALA A 3 22.13 3.01 -7.70
CA ALA A 3 22.80 3.49 -6.50
C ALA A 3 24.27 3.89 -6.74
N THR A 4 24.89 3.41 -7.82
CA THR A 4 26.28 3.70 -8.17
C THR A 4 26.40 4.90 -9.10
N THR A 5 25.56 4.96 -10.14
CA THR A 5 25.68 5.97 -11.20
C THR A 5 24.79 7.19 -10.98
N GLY A 6 23.75 7.08 -10.14
CA GLY A 6 22.72 8.11 -9.97
C GLY A 6 21.74 8.19 -11.13
N GLU A 7 21.83 7.29 -12.11
CA GLU A 7 20.93 7.23 -13.26
C GLU A 7 19.51 6.81 -12.83
N GLU A 8 18.49 7.42 -13.44
CA GLU A 8 17.10 7.04 -13.23
C GLU A 8 16.81 5.69 -13.89
N ASN A 9 16.25 4.74 -13.13
CA ASN A 9 15.87 3.43 -13.69
C ASN A 9 14.51 3.51 -14.39
N TRP A 10 13.56 4.18 -13.75
CA TRP A 10 12.20 4.42 -14.22
C TRP A 10 11.59 5.57 -13.43
N ARG A 11 10.49 6.11 -13.95
CA ARG A 11 9.66 7.14 -13.31
C ARG A 11 8.19 6.82 -13.51
N HIS A 12 7.42 6.95 -12.44
CA HIS A 12 5.97 6.91 -12.46
C HIS A 12 5.43 8.18 -11.83
N ASP A 13 4.72 8.98 -12.60
CA ASP A 13 4.17 10.25 -12.15
C ASP A 13 2.70 10.08 -11.76
N PHE A 14 2.32 10.55 -10.58
CA PHE A 14 0.93 10.69 -10.15
C PHE A 14 0.53 12.16 -10.21
N PRO A 15 0.07 12.67 -11.39
CA PRO A 15 -0.32 14.06 -11.52
C PRO A 15 -1.55 14.35 -10.65
N THR A 16 -1.52 15.47 -9.92
CA THR A 16 -2.60 15.86 -9.00
C THR A 16 -2.88 17.36 -9.13
N ASP A 17 -4.16 17.74 -9.09
CA ASP A 17 -4.58 19.14 -9.01
C ASP A 17 -4.95 19.48 -7.57
N THR A 18 -3.96 19.86 -6.76
CA THR A 18 -4.19 20.20 -5.35
C THR A 18 -3.68 21.60 -5.03
N ARG A 19 -4.49 22.34 -4.27
CA ARG A 19 -4.16 23.70 -3.80
C ARG A 19 -3.57 23.72 -2.40
N THR A 20 -3.24 22.56 -1.84
CA THR A 20 -2.77 22.40 -0.46
C THR A 20 -1.52 21.54 -0.44
N TRP A 21 -0.55 21.90 0.40
CA TRP A 21 0.69 21.16 0.49
C TRP A 21 0.48 19.76 1.07
N VAL A 22 0.84 18.73 0.32
CA VAL A 22 0.74 17.33 0.74
C VAL A 22 2.07 16.76 1.21
N ARG A 23 2.02 15.79 2.12
CA ARG A 23 3.20 15.22 2.78
C ARG A 23 3.19 13.71 2.61
N CYS A 24 3.59 13.19 1.45
CA CYS A 24 3.89 11.76 1.30
C CYS A 24 5.32 11.53 1.79
N ARG A 25 5.50 10.86 2.94
CA ARG A 25 6.80 10.77 3.65
C ARG A 25 7.36 9.36 3.77
N SER A 26 6.73 8.37 3.15
CA SER A 26 7.15 6.98 3.30
C SER A 26 6.70 6.12 2.14
N LEU A 27 7.51 5.10 1.90
CA LEU A 27 7.28 4.00 0.98
C LEU A 27 7.55 2.69 1.73
N ALA A 28 6.95 1.61 1.25
CA ALA A 28 7.22 0.26 1.72
C ALA A 28 7.70 -0.59 0.56
N TYR A 29 8.46 -1.63 0.87
CA TYR A 29 8.92 -2.61 -0.11
C TYR A 29 8.52 -4.00 0.36
N LEU A 30 8.10 -4.84 -0.59
CA LEU A 30 7.77 -6.23 -0.36
C LEU A 30 8.27 -7.08 -1.51
N ASP A 31 8.99 -8.14 -1.18
CA ASP A 31 9.46 -9.13 -2.14
C ASP A 31 8.82 -10.48 -1.80
N THR A 32 7.93 -10.95 -2.66
CA THR A 32 7.19 -12.21 -2.47
C THR A 32 8.06 -13.45 -2.69
N SER A 33 9.21 -13.28 -3.37
CA SER A 33 10.21 -14.34 -3.57
C SER A 33 11.02 -14.62 -2.31
N THR A 34 11.05 -13.64 -1.39
CA THR A 34 11.80 -13.73 -0.15
C THR A 34 10.92 -14.34 0.95
N PRO A 35 11.37 -15.41 1.64
CA PRO A 35 10.63 -15.97 2.75
C PRO A 35 10.39 -14.94 3.85
N LEU A 36 9.15 -14.86 4.34
CA LEU A 36 8.81 -13.98 5.45
C LEU A 36 9.43 -14.50 6.75
N GLU A 37 10.27 -13.67 7.36
CA GLU A 37 10.81 -13.95 8.68
C GLU A 37 9.70 -13.88 9.75
N GLN A 38 9.61 -14.92 10.56
CA GLN A 38 8.70 -14.94 11.69
C GLN A 38 9.35 -14.28 12.91
N PRO A 39 8.59 -13.48 13.68
CA PRO A 39 9.11 -12.89 14.90
C PRO A 39 9.47 -13.99 15.90
N THR A 40 10.65 -13.90 16.49
CA THR A 40 11.19 -14.86 17.46
C THR A 40 10.95 -14.44 18.92
N VAL A 41 10.42 -13.24 19.14
CA VAL A 41 10.13 -12.69 20.47
C VAL A 41 8.87 -13.33 21.05
N GLU A 42 8.93 -13.73 22.32
CA GLU A 42 7.80 -14.32 23.03
C GLU A 42 6.61 -13.35 23.08
N GLY A 43 5.41 -13.86 22.77
CA GLY A 43 4.18 -13.07 22.71
C GLY A 43 3.98 -12.27 21.42
N ALA A 44 4.90 -12.36 20.44
CA ALA A 44 4.70 -11.74 19.13
C ALA A 44 3.61 -12.45 18.31
N THR A 45 2.80 -11.67 17.59
CA THR A 45 1.82 -12.21 16.65
C THR A 45 2.54 -12.78 15.42
N PRO A 46 2.28 -14.04 15.02
CA PRO A 46 2.85 -14.62 13.80
C PRO A 46 2.49 -13.81 12.56
N VAL A 47 3.46 -13.68 11.65
CA VAL A 47 3.27 -13.02 10.37
C VAL A 47 2.55 -13.99 9.44
N THR A 48 1.34 -13.63 9.02
CA THR A 48 0.57 -14.46 8.07
C THR A 48 1.24 -14.37 6.69
N PRO A 49 1.57 -15.52 6.06
CA PRO A 49 2.07 -15.52 4.69
C PRO A 49 1.05 -14.91 3.75
N PHE A 50 1.49 -14.03 2.87
CA PHE A 50 0.68 -13.55 1.76
C PHE A 50 1.17 -14.23 0.47
N SER A 51 0.24 -14.54 -0.43
CA SER A 51 0.55 -15.07 -1.75
C SER A 51 -0.16 -14.23 -2.80
N LEU A 52 0.56 -13.76 -3.81
CA LEU A 52 -0.05 -13.14 -4.98
C LEU A 52 -0.54 -14.22 -5.94
N SER A 53 -1.64 -13.94 -6.65
CA SER A 53 -2.07 -14.82 -7.75
C SER A 53 -1.06 -14.78 -8.88
N GLU A 54 -0.80 -15.92 -9.50
CA GLU A 54 0.11 -16.04 -10.64
C GLU A 54 -0.36 -15.11 -11.78
N GLY A 55 0.55 -14.26 -12.28
CA GLY A 55 0.23 -13.25 -13.30
C GLY A 55 -0.28 -11.89 -12.79
N ALA A 56 -0.41 -11.69 -11.47
CA ALA A 56 -0.78 -10.39 -10.88
C ALA A 56 0.21 -9.24 -11.15
N GLY A 57 1.41 -9.56 -11.65
CA GLY A 57 2.56 -8.67 -11.63
C GLY A 57 3.02 -8.40 -10.19
N CYS A 58 4.26 -7.91 -10.04
CA CYS A 58 4.81 -7.44 -8.78
C CYS A 58 5.18 -8.49 -7.73
N GLU A 59 6.05 -9.42 -8.12
CA GLU A 59 6.87 -10.18 -7.17
C GLU A 59 7.64 -9.25 -6.22
N LYS A 60 8.08 -8.09 -6.72
CA LYS A 60 8.72 -7.00 -5.96
C LYS A 60 7.86 -5.75 -6.02
N CYS A 61 7.11 -5.47 -4.96
CA CYS A 61 6.21 -4.34 -4.86
C CYS A 61 6.82 -3.18 -4.07
N ILE A 62 6.63 -1.95 -4.56
CA ILE A 62 6.76 -0.72 -3.79
C ILE A 62 5.36 -0.19 -3.48
N TYR A 63 5.04 -0.03 -2.21
CA TYR A 63 3.78 0.56 -1.77
C TYR A 63 3.99 2.00 -1.33
N MET A 64 3.13 2.91 -1.79
CA MET A 64 3.15 4.29 -1.33
C MET A 64 1.74 4.86 -1.29
N ASN A 65 1.56 5.89 -0.48
CA ASN A 65 0.34 6.69 -0.55
C ASN A 65 0.51 7.80 -1.58
N THR A 66 -0.51 7.98 -2.40
CA THR A 66 -0.69 9.15 -3.25
C THR A 66 -2.01 9.83 -2.90
N ILE A 67 -2.23 10.97 -3.53
CA ILE A 67 -3.52 11.63 -3.55
C ILE A 67 -4.03 11.63 -4.98
N ASP A 68 -5.34 11.66 -5.16
CA ASP A 68 -5.95 11.87 -6.47
C ASP A 68 -6.39 13.34 -6.65
N ASN A 69 -7.18 13.59 -7.70
CA ASN A 69 -7.71 14.90 -8.07
C ASN A 69 -8.66 15.54 -7.03
N ILE A 70 -9.03 14.83 -5.95
CA ILE A 70 -9.96 15.31 -4.91
C ILE A 70 -9.34 15.21 -3.50
N ILE A 71 -8.00 15.22 -3.37
CA ILE A 71 -7.32 14.97 -2.08
C ILE A 71 -7.89 13.69 -1.45
N ASP A 72 -8.21 12.68 -2.26
CA ASP A 72 -8.55 11.35 -1.78
C ASP A 72 -7.26 10.59 -1.59
N ALA A 73 -7.10 10.01 -0.40
CA ALA A 73 -5.92 9.23 -0.11
C ALA A 73 -6.05 7.86 -0.81
N VAL A 74 -5.07 7.56 -1.64
CA VAL A 74 -5.01 6.33 -2.42
C VAL A 74 -3.74 5.59 -2.03
N LEU A 75 -3.85 4.30 -1.74
CA LEU A 75 -2.69 3.41 -1.66
C LEU A 75 -2.43 2.86 -3.06
N VAL A 76 -1.19 2.94 -3.53
CA VAL A 76 -0.77 2.38 -4.81
C VAL A 76 0.33 1.36 -4.59
N ALA A 77 0.40 0.35 -5.46
CA ALA A 77 1.53 -0.56 -5.58
C ALA A 77 2.16 -0.45 -6.97
N LEU A 78 3.48 -0.33 -6.99
CA LEU A 78 4.30 -0.28 -8.19
C LEU A 78 5.25 -1.47 -8.22
N ASP A 79 5.46 -2.02 -9.40
CA ASP A 79 6.52 -2.98 -9.65
C ASP A 79 7.89 -2.31 -9.49
N ALA A 80 8.76 -2.91 -8.68
CA ALA A 80 10.04 -2.29 -8.32
C ALA A 80 11.03 -2.22 -9.50
N GLU A 81 10.87 -3.07 -10.52
CA GLU A 81 11.77 -3.15 -11.67
C GLU A 81 11.32 -2.24 -12.81
N THR A 82 10.01 -2.12 -13.02
CA THR A 82 9.44 -1.40 -14.17
C THR A 82 8.75 -0.09 -13.82
N GLY A 83 8.30 0.09 -12.58
CA GLY A 83 7.46 1.22 -12.18
C GLY A 83 6.01 1.15 -12.69
N ALA A 84 5.56 -0.01 -13.19
CA ALA A 84 4.16 -0.23 -13.59
C ALA A 84 3.26 -0.46 -12.36
N LEU A 85 1.96 -0.17 -12.48
CA LEU A 85 0.99 -0.50 -11.42
C LEU A 85 0.80 -2.01 -11.28
N CYS A 86 0.70 -2.48 -10.04
CA CYS A 86 0.48 -3.88 -9.72
C CYS A 86 -0.99 -4.26 -9.85
N GLU A 87 -1.40 -4.88 -10.95
CA GLU A 87 -2.82 -5.21 -11.21
C GLU A 87 -3.44 -6.08 -10.11
N GLY A 88 -2.64 -6.89 -9.41
CA GLY A 88 -3.11 -7.70 -8.28
C GLY A 88 -3.49 -6.94 -6.99
N LEU A 89 -3.22 -5.64 -6.89
CA LEU A 89 -3.61 -4.84 -5.73
C LEU A 89 -4.93 -4.09 -5.98
N GLY A 90 -5.94 -4.38 -5.16
CA GLY A 90 -7.17 -3.59 -5.11
C GLY A 90 -7.87 -3.51 -6.47
N ASP A 91 -8.09 -2.30 -6.96
CA ASP A 91 -8.56 -2.00 -8.31
C ASP A 91 -7.38 -1.58 -9.18
N ALA A 92 -6.84 -2.53 -9.95
CA ALA A 92 -5.74 -2.35 -10.91
C ALA A 92 -4.51 -1.60 -10.36
N GLY A 93 -4.07 -1.95 -9.14
CA GLY A 93 -2.91 -1.33 -8.49
C GLY A 93 -3.24 -0.22 -7.50
N THR A 94 -4.52 0.05 -7.26
CA THR A 94 -4.96 1.15 -6.40
C THR A 94 -5.99 0.72 -5.37
N ILE A 95 -5.94 1.32 -4.18
CA ILE A 95 -6.96 1.16 -3.13
C ILE A 95 -7.37 2.54 -2.63
N ALA A 96 -8.66 2.85 -2.74
CA ALA A 96 -9.25 4.06 -2.19
C ALA A 96 -9.39 3.94 -0.66
N LEU A 97 -8.54 4.65 0.08
CA LEU A 97 -8.48 4.54 1.55
C LEU A 97 -9.62 5.29 2.27
N LYS A 98 -10.44 6.04 1.52
CA LYS A 98 -11.64 6.68 2.06
C LYS A 98 -12.84 5.74 2.15
N GLN A 99 -12.79 4.57 1.52
CA GLN A 99 -13.88 3.61 1.59
C GLN A 99 -14.14 3.20 3.04
N GLY A 100 -15.41 3.27 3.46
CA GLY A 100 -15.83 2.96 4.83
C GLY A 100 -15.70 4.11 5.85
N LEU A 101 -15.13 5.26 5.49
CA LEU A 101 -15.00 6.41 6.41
C LEU A 101 -16.26 7.31 6.50
N GLY A 102 -17.29 7.04 5.68
CA GLY A 102 -18.49 7.88 5.57
C GLY A 102 -18.26 9.19 4.80
N VAL A 103 -19.27 10.04 4.70
CA VAL A 103 -19.17 11.33 3.99
C VAL A 103 -18.25 12.26 4.79
N LYS A 104 -17.06 12.53 4.26
CA LYS A 104 -16.09 13.47 4.86
C LYS A 104 -15.78 14.58 3.87
N LYS A 105 -15.96 15.85 4.30
CA LYS A 105 -15.58 17.02 3.50
C LYS A 105 -14.05 17.08 3.38
N ALA A 106 -13.53 17.33 2.19
CA ALA A 106 -12.10 17.66 2.03
C ALA A 106 -11.76 18.91 2.87
N PRO A 107 -10.55 19.00 3.49
CA PRO A 107 -9.40 18.09 3.43
C PRO A 107 -9.23 17.24 4.71
N LEU A 108 -10.29 16.60 5.23
CA LEU A 108 -10.26 15.94 6.54
C LEU A 108 -9.41 14.64 6.62
N TYR A 109 -8.86 14.14 5.50
CA TYR A 109 -8.07 12.90 5.49
C TYR A 109 -6.81 13.03 4.62
N ALA A 110 -5.80 13.71 5.17
CA ALA A 110 -4.48 13.85 4.57
C ALA A 110 -3.54 12.78 5.14
N LEU A 111 -3.50 11.61 4.50
CA LEU A 111 -2.56 10.56 4.86
C LEU A 111 -1.12 11.00 4.54
N THR A 112 -0.23 10.79 5.52
CA THR A 112 1.19 11.14 5.34
C THR A 112 2.10 9.94 5.12
N SER A 113 1.59 8.74 5.42
CA SER A 113 2.26 7.46 5.27
C SER A 113 1.26 6.38 4.85
N PRO A 114 1.64 5.38 4.04
CA PRO A 114 0.73 4.32 3.64
C PRO A 114 0.41 3.43 4.86
N PRO A 115 -0.87 3.09 5.08
CA PRO A 115 -1.22 2.08 6.06
C PRO A 115 -0.82 0.71 5.51
N LEU A 116 0.23 0.13 6.07
CA LEU A 116 0.62 -1.24 5.79
C LEU A 116 -0.03 -2.13 6.84
N ARG A 117 -1.06 -2.87 6.43
CA ARG A 117 -1.54 -4.00 7.23
C ARG A 117 -1.03 -5.28 6.58
N GLN A 118 -0.45 -6.18 7.37
CA GLN A 118 -0.58 -7.61 7.07
C GLN A 118 -2.08 -7.90 7.01
N ALA A 119 -2.54 -8.48 5.91
CA ALA A 119 -3.95 -8.82 5.73
C ALA A 119 -4.45 -9.55 6.99
N PRO A 120 -5.61 -9.18 7.57
CA PRO A 120 -6.18 -9.99 8.62
C PRO A 120 -6.48 -11.38 8.03
N PRO A 121 -6.31 -12.48 8.80
CA PRO A 121 -6.96 -13.72 8.45
C PRO A 121 -8.46 -13.42 8.28
N SER A 122 -9.08 -14.09 7.32
CA SER A 122 -10.43 -13.89 6.78
C SER A 122 -11.59 -14.09 7.77
N SER A 123 -11.41 -13.81 9.07
CA SER A 123 -12.46 -13.90 10.08
C SER A 123 -12.29 -12.83 11.15
N TRP A 124 -13.03 -11.74 11.00
CA TRP A 124 -13.58 -11.04 12.15
C TRP A 124 -15.11 -11.07 11.99
N ALA A 125 -15.69 -12.20 12.35
CA ALA A 125 -17.00 -12.16 12.97
C ALA A 125 -16.81 -11.38 14.28
N VAL A 126 -17.49 -10.24 14.41
CA VAL A 126 -17.64 -9.59 15.71
C VAL A 126 -18.40 -10.56 16.61
N VAL A 127 -17.69 -11.24 17.51
CA VAL A 127 -18.34 -11.99 18.58
C VAL A 127 -18.90 -10.94 19.55
N LEU A 128 -20.18 -10.62 19.40
CA LEU A 128 -20.91 -9.89 20.42
C LEU A 128 -21.07 -10.81 21.63
N PRO A 129 -20.78 -10.35 22.86
CA PRO A 129 -21.11 -11.11 24.05
C PRO A 129 -22.63 -11.24 24.14
N THR A 130 -23.12 -12.48 24.08
CA THR A 130 -24.50 -12.79 24.46
C THR A 130 -24.62 -12.67 25.97
N THR A 131 -25.37 -11.68 26.43
CA THR A 131 -26.11 -11.73 27.69
C THR A 131 -27.58 -11.56 27.38
#